data_AF-A0A537R2B2-F1
#
_entry.id   AF-A0A537R2B2-F1
#
_cell.length_a   1.000
_cell.length_b   1.000
_cell.length_c   1.000
_cell.angle_alpha   90.00
_cell.angle_beta   90.00
_cell.angle_gamma   90.00
#
_symmetry.space_group_name_H-M   'P 1'
#
loop_
_entity.id
_entity.type
_entity.pdbx_description
1 polymer ?
#
loop_
_entity_poly.entity_id
_entity_poly.type
_entity_poly.pdbx_seq_one_letter_code
_entity_poly.pdbx_strand_id
1 'polypeptide(L)'
;MATRWRSRLWRRCCLRSRECGRSAVALLHFLLRSRLTQSGSLFWEFLFYSTFGVVVTSSVALAGVLLVFSFLIIPATIGVMFASSLSRQLAIGWIAGTLTSAVGLALSFALDLPTGAAIVCAFGAALALAGMVYCLLRADRLITLGVAVVAVRWVGAALIAGSAIQLAVAPREDQPLFDMLEYAAPSLRSLYFTKVESATFQDSNEYAERHRVSAEQLIELERARRTQGEALDEAEVRRISSFLKSYGEMRKGEQFVMGEVRARARERIRWGASLVLLALALLLVPLSWRGFWSRSAV
;
A
#
# COMPACT_ATOMS: atom_id res chain seq x y z
N MET A 1 31.33 20.86 -34.19
CA MET A 1 32.62 20.68 -33.48
C MET A 1 32.62 21.16 -32.01
N ALA A 2 31.46 21.37 -31.36
CA ALA A 2 31.36 21.87 -29.98
C ALA A 2 30.76 20.85 -28.97
N THR A 3 30.78 19.55 -29.28
CA THR A 3 30.18 18.49 -28.43
C THR A 3 31.22 17.54 -27.82
N ARG A 4 32.53 17.77 -28.03
CA ARG A 4 33.62 16.86 -27.60
C ARG A 4 34.27 17.22 -26.25
N TRP A 5 33.86 18.30 -25.60
CA TRP A 5 34.51 18.83 -24.38
C TRP A 5 33.85 18.42 -23.05
N ARG A 6 32.58 17.98 -23.04
CA ARG A 6 31.88 17.60 -21.79
C ARG A 6 32.29 16.26 -21.20
N SER A 7 32.88 15.36 -22.00
CA SER A 7 33.15 13.96 -21.59
C SER A 7 34.57 13.69 -21.06
N ARG A 8 35.49 14.67 -21.12
CA ARG A 8 36.87 14.52 -20.60
C ARG A 8 37.08 15.10 -19.20
N LEU A 9 36.29 16.09 -18.77
CA LEU A 9 36.37 16.62 -17.39
C LEU A 9 35.79 15.65 -16.35
N TRP A 10 34.76 14.89 -16.69
CA TRP A 10 34.12 13.97 -15.74
C TRP A 10 34.99 12.75 -15.36
N ARG A 11 35.89 12.31 -16.25
CA ARG A 11 36.73 11.11 -15.99
C ARG A 11 37.98 11.38 -15.16
N ARG A 12 38.42 12.64 -15.00
CA ARG A 12 39.58 12.98 -14.16
C ARG A 12 39.23 13.31 -12.70
N CYS A 13 37.97 13.62 -12.38
CA CYS A 13 37.55 13.88 -11.00
C CYS A 13 37.27 12.63 -10.15
N CYS A 14 37.05 11.46 -10.77
CA CYS A 14 36.59 10.27 -10.05
C CYS A 14 37.70 9.40 -9.42
N LEU A 15 38.98 9.75 -9.57
CA LEU A 15 40.11 8.86 -9.21
C LEU A 15 41.07 9.40 -8.14
N ARG A 16 40.71 10.47 -7.42
CA ARG A 16 41.52 10.99 -6.30
C ARG A 16 40.70 11.02 -5.00
N SER A 17 40.42 9.82 -4.49
CA SER A 17 40.33 9.52 -3.05
C SER A 17 41.37 10.31 -2.22
N ARG A 18 41.19 10.74 -0.97
CA ARG A 18 40.21 10.49 0.09
C ARG A 18 40.48 11.56 1.19
N GLU A 19 39.44 11.91 1.94
CA GLU A 19 39.46 12.39 3.34
C GLU A 19 39.69 13.86 3.77
N CYS A 20 40.24 14.77 2.96
CA CYS A 20 40.35 16.19 3.41
C CYS A 20 39.23 17.13 2.92
N GLY A 21 38.40 16.70 1.97
CA GLY A 21 37.46 17.58 1.25
C GLY A 21 36.03 17.69 1.81
N ARG A 22 35.63 16.81 2.74
CA ARG A 22 34.25 16.81 3.26
C ARG A 22 33.95 18.06 4.08
N SER A 23 34.93 18.57 4.82
CA SER A 23 34.76 19.81 5.61
C SER A 23 34.71 21.04 4.72
N ALA A 24 35.55 21.13 3.68
CA ALA A 24 35.58 22.29 2.79
C ALA A 24 34.34 22.38 1.89
N VAL A 25 33.84 21.25 1.38
CA VAL A 25 32.58 21.21 0.60
C VAL A 25 31.37 21.43 1.52
N ALA A 26 31.37 20.90 2.75
CA ALA A 26 30.34 21.20 3.74
C ALA A 26 30.36 22.68 4.18
N LEU A 27 31.53 23.28 4.37
CA LEU A 27 31.69 24.69 4.72
C LEU A 27 31.30 25.60 3.54
N LEU A 28 31.68 25.23 2.31
CA LEU A 28 31.30 25.93 1.09
C LEU A 28 29.79 25.82 0.85
N HIS A 29 29.18 24.66 1.09
CA HIS A 29 27.74 24.47 0.99
C HIS A 29 26.98 25.14 2.14
N PHE A 30 27.56 25.23 3.35
CA PHE A 30 27.01 25.96 4.49
C PHE A 30 27.09 27.49 4.29
N LEU A 31 28.21 27.98 3.73
CA LEU A 31 28.44 29.39 3.40
C LEU A 31 27.71 29.83 2.11
N LEU A 32 27.52 28.95 1.12
CA LEU A 32 26.64 29.23 -0.02
C LEU A 32 25.17 29.15 0.40
N ARG A 33 24.78 28.23 1.30
CA ARG A 33 23.42 28.15 1.84
C ARG A 33 23.05 29.39 2.65
N SER A 34 23.97 29.91 3.47
CA SER A 34 23.73 31.15 4.24
C SER A 34 23.66 32.41 3.38
N ARG A 35 24.16 32.34 2.13
CA ARG A 35 24.06 33.43 1.15
C ARG A 35 22.88 33.30 0.19
N LEU A 36 22.23 32.12 0.11
CA LEU A 36 21.11 31.84 -0.80
C LEU A 36 19.73 31.94 -0.13
N THR A 37 19.66 32.10 1.20
CA THR A 37 18.44 32.56 1.89
C THR A 37 18.32 34.08 1.79
N GLN A 38 18.15 34.58 0.57
CA GLN A 38 17.68 35.95 0.36
C GLN A 38 16.15 35.96 0.57
N SER A 39 15.73 36.71 1.60
CA SER A 39 14.37 37.23 1.91
C SER A 39 13.53 36.59 3.04
N GLY A 40 14.12 36.03 4.09
CA GLY A 40 13.41 35.73 5.34
C GLY A 40 14.25 36.09 6.57
N SER A 41 13.66 36.73 7.58
CA SER A 41 14.33 36.79 8.89
C SER A 41 14.39 35.38 9.48
N LEU A 42 15.46 35.03 10.19
CA LEU A 42 15.61 33.73 10.85
C LEU A 42 14.39 33.36 11.73
N PHE A 43 13.72 34.39 12.25
CA PHE A 43 12.47 34.26 12.98
C PHE A 43 11.34 33.61 12.14
N TRP A 44 11.16 34.01 10.88
CA TRP A 44 10.15 33.42 9.99
C TRP A 44 10.48 31.97 9.60
N GLU A 45 11.76 31.66 9.38
CA GLU A 45 12.18 30.28 9.12
C GLU A 45 11.92 29.39 10.35
N PHE A 46 12.31 29.84 11.53
CA PHE A 46 12.05 29.13 12.78
C PHE A 46 10.56 28.91 13.03
N LEU A 47 9.76 29.96 12.88
CA LEU A 47 8.31 29.89 13.08
C LEU A 47 7.67 28.91 12.08
N PHE A 48 8.06 28.96 10.81
CA PHE A 48 7.56 28.04 9.79
C PHE A 48 7.88 26.57 10.11
N TYR A 49 9.14 26.25 10.41
CA TYR A 49 9.52 24.87 10.72
C TYR A 49 8.94 24.38 12.06
N SER A 50 8.81 25.27 13.05
CA SER A 50 8.18 24.96 14.33
C SER A 50 6.69 24.63 14.15
N THR A 51 5.94 25.49 13.47
CA THR A 51 4.51 25.24 13.17
C THR A 51 4.34 23.99 12.31
N PHE A 52 5.16 23.80 11.28
CA PHE A 52 5.13 22.60 10.45
C PHE A 52 5.39 21.33 11.28
N GLY A 53 6.39 21.36 12.16
CA GLY A 53 6.70 20.25 13.06
C GLY A 53 5.53 19.89 13.98
N VAL A 54 4.90 20.88 14.61
CA VAL A 54 3.72 20.68 15.48
C VAL A 54 2.52 20.12 14.70
N VAL A 55 2.27 20.62 13.49
CA VAL A 55 1.18 20.13 12.63
C VAL A 55 1.42 18.68 12.20
N VAL A 56 2.66 18.34 11.83
CA VAL A 56 3.00 16.96 11.43
C VAL A 56 2.91 16.00 12.62
N THR A 57 3.47 16.35 13.78
CA THR A 57 3.44 15.45 14.96
C THR A 57 2.02 15.20 15.47
N SER A 58 1.19 16.24 15.54
CA SER A 58 -0.22 16.10 15.93
C SER A 58 -1.03 15.28 14.91
N SER A 59 -0.80 15.48 13.61
CA SER A 59 -1.49 14.71 12.56
C SER A 59 -1.10 13.23 12.57
N VAL A 60 0.19 12.92 12.78
CA VAL A 60 0.69 11.53 12.84
C VAL A 60 0.09 10.77 14.02
N ALA A 61 -0.12 11.44 15.17
CA ALA A 61 -0.75 10.84 16.33
C ALA A 61 -2.23 10.46 16.06
N LEU A 62 -2.93 11.20 15.20
CA LEU A 62 -4.34 10.97 14.89
C LEU A 62 -4.55 9.97 13.74
N ALA A 63 -3.81 10.12 12.65
CA ALA A 63 -4.09 9.42 11.40
C ALA A 63 -3.01 8.38 11.00
N GLY A 64 -1.92 8.30 11.76
CA GLY A 64 -0.81 7.42 11.50
C GLY A 64 0.23 8.01 10.54
N VAL A 65 1.44 7.46 10.62
CA VAL A 65 2.63 8.00 9.94
C VAL A 65 2.57 7.89 8.41
N LEU A 66 2.11 6.76 7.89
CA LEU A 66 2.07 6.48 6.45
C LEU A 66 1.11 7.40 5.70
N LEU A 67 -0.05 7.67 6.30
CA LEU A 67 -1.08 8.53 5.71
C LEU A 67 -0.59 9.98 5.63
N VAL A 68 -0.03 10.51 6.72
CA VAL A 68 0.49 11.89 6.74
C VAL A 68 1.62 12.07 5.73
N PHE A 69 2.57 11.13 5.63
CA PHE A 69 3.61 11.20 4.61
C PHE A 69 3.06 11.15 3.19
N SER A 70 2.03 10.34 2.95
CA SER A 70 1.37 10.26 1.64
C SER A 70 0.74 11.61 1.26
N PHE A 71 0.07 12.28 2.19
CA PHE A 71 -0.52 13.62 1.98
C PHE A 71 0.52 14.71 1.72
N LEU A 72 1.74 14.58 2.26
CA LEU A 72 2.80 15.57 2.04
C LEU A 72 3.53 15.36 0.71
N ILE A 73 3.84 14.10 0.39
CA ILE A 73 4.72 13.77 -0.75
C ILE A 73 3.92 13.72 -2.05
N ILE A 74 2.80 13.00 -2.07
CA ILE A 74 2.15 12.61 -3.33
C ILE A 74 1.51 13.82 -4.03
N PRO A 75 0.68 14.64 -3.38
CA PRO A 75 0.14 15.86 -3.98
C PRO A 75 1.22 16.81 -4.50
N ALA A 76 2.34 16.95 -3.76
CA ALA A 76 3.46 17.79 -4.17
C ALA A 76 4.14 17.25 -5.44
N THR A 77 4.35 15.93 -5.52
CA THR A 77 4.91 15.30 -6.73
C THR A 77 4.00 15.49 -7.95
N ILE A 78 2.69 15.33 -7.80
CA ILE A 78 1.72 15.57 -8.88
C ILE A 78 1.79 17.04 -9.33
N GLY A 79 1.81 18.00 -8.39
CA GLY A 79 1.91 19.42 -8.71
C GLY A 79 3.15 19.76 -9.54
N VAL A 80 4.32 19.26 -9.13
CA VAL A 80 5.61 19.48 -9.83
C VAL A 80 5.63 18.84 -11.22
N MET A 81 4.91 17.73 -11.43
CA MET A 81 4.81 17.11 -12.75
C MET A 81 4.03 17.97 -13.75
N PHE A 82 2.98 18.68 -13.32
CA PHE A 82 2.10 19.42 -14.24
C PHE A 82 2.35 20.93 -14.33
N ALA A 83 3.10 21.52 -13.40
CA ALA A 83 3.34 22.97 -13.38
C ALA A 83 4.80 23.35 -13.06
N SER A 84 5.26 24.45 -13.66
CA SER A 84 6.59 25.03 -13.43
C SER A 84 6.62 26.12 -12.34
N SER A 85 5.47 26.76 -12.04
CA SER A 85 5.39 27.82 -11.04
C SER A 85 4.86 27.31 -9.70
N LEU A 86 5.47 27.76 -8.59
CA LEU A 86 5.15 27.31 -7.23
C LEU A 86 3.65 27.44 -6.89
N SER A 87 3.01 28.56 -7.26
CA SER A 87 1.58 28.79 -7.02
C SER A 87 0.68 27.78 -7.73
N ARG A 88 1.02 27.39 -8.96
CA ARG A 88 0.26 26.39 -9.73
C ARG A 88 0.52 24.98 -9.21
N GLN A 89 1.76 24.68 -8.81
CA GLN A 89 2.09 23.40 -8.17
C GLN A 89 1.28 23.19 -6.90
N LEU A 90 1.17 24.23 -6.06
CA LEU A 90 0.35 24.20 -4.84
C LEU A 90 -1.14 24.04 -5.16
N ALA A 91 -1.66 24.78 -6.13
CA ALA A 91 -3.07 24.67 -6.53
C ALA A 91 -3.42 23.27 -7.06
N ILE A 92 -2.59 22.71 -7.95
CA ILE A 92 -2.77 21.35 -8.48
C ILE A 92 -2.63 20.31 -7.37
N GLY A 93 -1.63 20.47 -6.50
CA GLY A 93 -1.43 19.58 -5.36
C GLY A 93 -2.65 19.58 -4.43
N TRP A 94 -3.20 20.74 -4.09
CA TRP A 94 -4.40 20.84 -3.27
C TRP A 94 -5.60 20.15 -3.91
N ILE A 95 -5.88 20.42 -5.19
CA ILE A 95 -7.00 19.80 -5.90
C ILE A 95 -6.82 18.29 -6.02
N ALA A 96 -5.63 17.83 -6.39
CA ALA A 96 -5.34 16.40 -6.48
C ALA A 96 -5.44 15.72 -5.10
N GLY A 97 -4.95 16.39 -4.05
CA GLY A 97 -5.02 15.93 -2.67
C GLY A 97 -6.44 15.75 -2.17
N THR A 98 -7.29 16.77 -2.34
CA THR A 98 -8.69 16.75 -1.90
C THR A 98 -9.53 15.76 -2.72
N LEU A 99 -9.33 15.69 -4.03
CA LEU A 99 -10.05 14.74 -4.87
C LEU A 99 -9.67 13.30 -4.51
N THR A 100 -8.38 13.03 -4.33
CA THR A 100 -7.89 11.69 -4.02
C THR A 100 -8.33 11.23 -2.63
N SER A 101 -8.35 12.12 -1.64
CA SER A 101 -8.83 11.78 -0.30
C SER A 101 -10.34 11.51 -0.29
N ALA A 102 -11.14 12.28 -1.04
CA ALA A 102 -12.57 12.04 -1.19
C ALA A 102 -12.85 10.68 -1.85
N VAL A 103 -12.12 10.36 -2.92
CA VAL A 103 -12.22 9.05 -3.59
C VAL A 103 -11.79 7.92 -2.66
N GLY A 104 -10.67 8.07 -1.94
CA GLY A 104 -10.20 7.07 -0.99
C GLY A 104 -11.18 6.80 0.15
N LEU A 105 -11.83 7.85 0.66
CA LEU A 105 -12.85 7.73 1.70
C LEU A 105 -14.12 7.06 1.17
N ALA A 106 -14.59 7.45 -0.01
CA ALA A 106 -15.75 6.83 -0.66
C ALA A 106 -15.51 5.34 -0.93
N LEU A 107 -14.31 4.99 -1.39
CA LEU A 107 -13.92 3.59 -1.62
C LEU A 107 -13.82 2.81 -0.31
N SER A 108 -13.31 3.43 0.75
CA SER A 108 -13.28 2.82 2.09
C SER A 108 -14.67 2.50 2.61
N PHE A 109 -15.63 3.39 2.40
CA PHE A 109 -17.02 3.20 2.80
C PHE A 109 -17.73 2.13 1.96
N ALA A 110 -17.47 2.09 0.65
CA ALA A 110 -18.10 1.11 -0.24
C ALA A 110 -17.57 -0.32 -0.07
N LEU A 111 -16.32 -0.47 0.39
CA LEU A 111 -15.63 -1.77 0.49
C LEU A 111 -15.33 -2.19 1.94
N ASP A 112 -15.82 -1.45 2.94
CA ASP A 112 -15.56 -1.67 4.37
C ASP A 112 -14.06 -1.87 4.72
N LEU A 113 -13.19 -1.16 4.00
CA LEU A 113 -11.74 -1.21 4.19
C LEU A 113 -11.29 -0.31 5.35
N PRO A 114 -10.12 -0.58 5.97
CA PRO A 114 -9.50 0.36 6.91
C PRO A 114 -9.19 1.69 6.20
N THR A 115 -9.84 2.77 6.65
CA THR A 115 -9.81 4.11 6.04
C THR A 115 -8.40 4.62 5.77
N GLY A 116 -7.48 4.45 6.72
CA GLY A 116 -6.09 4.88 6.57
C GLY A 116 -5.38 4.22 5.38
N ALA A 117 -5.51 2.90 5.24
CA ALA A 117 -4.87 2.15 4.15
C ALA A 117 -5.56 2.43 2.81
N ALA A 118 -6.90 2.53 2.79
CA ALA A 118 -7.66 2.84 1.58
C ALA A 118 -7.24 4.19 0.98
N ILE A 119 -7.09 5.22 1.80
CA ILE A 119 -6.64 6.55 1.35
C ILE A 119 -5.20 6.50 0.83
N VAL A 120 -4.28 5.82 1.52
CA VAL A 120 -2.88 5.68 1.07
C VAL A 120 -2.82 4.96 -0.29
N CYS A 121 -3.59 3.89 -0.48
CA CYS A 121 -3.69 3.19 -1.76
C CYS A 121 -4.28 4.09 -2.86
N ALA A 122 -5.30 4.90 -2.55
CA ALA A 122 -5.87 5.86 -3.48
C ALA A 122 -4.84 6.91 -3.92
N PHE A 123 -4.02 7.42 -2.99
CA PHE A 123 -2.91 8.31 -3.31
C PHE A 123 -1.86 7.66 -4.21
N GLY A 124 -1.44 6.43 -3.91
CA GLY A 124 -0.54 5.68 -4.77
C GLY A 124 -1.09 5.49 -6.18
N ALA A 125 -2.37 5.12 -6.30
CA ALA A 125 -3.06 4.97 -7.58
C ALA A 125 -3.16 6.30 -8.35
N ALA A 126 -3.51 7.40 -7.67
CA ALA A 126 -3.58 8.73 -8.27
C ALA A 126 -2.22 9.18 -8.81
N LEU A 127 -1.13 8.92 -8.09
CA LEU A 127 0.22 9.22 -8.57
C LEU A 127 0.59 8.39 -9.80
N ALA A 128 0.29 7.09 -9.79
CA ALA A 128 0.54 6.21 -10.92
C ALA A 128 -0.24 6.66 -12.17
N LEU A 129 -1.51 7.03 -12.00
CA LEU A 129 -2.36 7.58 -13.07
C LEU A 129 -1.84 8.92 -13.57
N ALA A 130 -1.47 9.84 -12.67
CA ALA A 130 -0.86 11.12 -13.01
C ALA A 130 0.43 10.93 -13.82
N GLY A 131 1.28 10.00 -13.42
CA GLY A 131 2.49 9.64 -14.17
C GLY A 131 2.20 9.04 -15.54
N MET A 132 1.19 8.16 -15.63
CA MET A 132 0.73 7.61 -16.91
C MET A 132 0.26 8.70 -17.86
N VAL A 133 -0.61 9.61 -17.38
CA VAL A 133 -1.11 10.74 -18.15
C VAL A 133 0.03 11.65 -18.59
N TYR A 134 0.96 11.97 -17.69
CA TYR A 134 2.13 12.78 -18.01
C TYR A 134 2.97 12.18 -19.14
N CYS A 135 3.23 10.86 -19.11
CA CYS A 135 3.95 10.16 -20.17
C CYS A 135 3.14 10.10 -21.47
N LEU A 136 1.82 9.88 -21.42
CA LEU A 136 0.95 9.84 -22.59
C LEU A 136 0.83 11.20 -23.30
N LEU A 137 0.97 12.31 -22.58
CA LEU A 137 0.95 13.66 -23.15
C LEU A 137 2.28 14.05 -23.80
N ARG A 138 3.40 13.43 -23.39
CA ARG A 138 4.76 13.81 -23.85
C ARG A 138 5.44 12.78 -24.77
N ALA A 139 4.98 11.54 -24.81
CA ALA A 139 5.56 10.46 -25.60
C ALA A 139 4.53 9.79 -26.52
N ASP A 140 5.00 8.99 -27.49
CA ASP A 140 4.13 8.24 -28.40
C ASP A 140 3.23 7.28 -27.64
N ARG A 141 1.90 7.41 -27.83
CA ARG A 141 0.87 6.65 -27.09
C ARG A 141 1.08 5.14 -27.15
N LEU A 142 1.45 4.61 -28.32
CA LEU A 142 1.67 3.17 -28.51
C LEU A 142 2.88 2.65 -27.73
N ILE A 143 3.95 3.44 -27.62
CA ILE A 143 5.16 3.06 -26.87
C ILE A 143 4.87 3.11 -25.38
N THR A 144 4.21 4.17 -24.90
CA THR A 144 3.84 4.33 -23.49
C THR A 144 2.91 3.21 -23.02
N LEU A 145 1.88 2.88 -23.81
CA LEU A 145 1.01 1.75 -23.53
C LEU A 145 1.77 0.42 -23.54
N GLY A 146 2.70 0.22 -24.48
CA GLY A 146 3.56 -0.97 -24.51
C GLY A 146 4.41 -1.12 -23.26
N VAL A 147 5.07 -0.04 -22.82
CA VAL A 147 5.90 -0.04 -21.59
C VAL A 147 5.03 -0.26 -20.35
N ALA A 148 3.85 0.38 -20.27
CA ALA A 148 2.91 0.18 -19.18
C ALA A 148 2.43 -1.27 -19.08
N VAL A 149 2.05 -1.87 -20.21
CA VAL A 149 1.62 -3.28 -20.27
C VAL A 149 2.77 -4.21 -19.87
N VAL A 150 3.99 -3.97 -20.35
CA VAL A 150 5.18 -4.73 -19.97
C VAL A 150 5.45 -4.61 -18.47
N ALA A 151 5.37 -3.40 -17.90
CA ALA A 151 5.57 -3.17 -16.47
C ALA A 151 4.50 -3.89 -15.63
N VAL A 152 3.22 -3.76 -15.99
CA VAL A 152 2.11 -4.45 -15.32
C VAL A 152 2.30 -5.97 -15.38
N ARG A 153 2.71 -6.50 -16.54
CA ARG A 153 2.99 -7.94 -16.70
C ARG A 153 4.15 -8.41 -15.83
N TRP A 154 5.24 -7.64 -15.72
CA TRP A 154 6.35 -7.96 -14.82
C TRP A 154 5.94 -7.92 -13.36
N VAL A 155 5.17 -6.91 -12.93
CA VAL A 155 4.64 -6.82 -11.56
C VAL A 155 3.74 -8.02 -11.27
N GLY A 156 2.83 -8.36 -12.18
CA GLY A 156 1.96 -9.53 -12.05
C GLY A 156 2.75 -10.84 -11.96
N ALA A 157 3.74 -11.04 -12.83
CA ALA A 157 4.61 -12.21 -12.81
C ALA A 157 5.40 -12.31 -11.49
N ALA A 158 5.92 -11.19 -10.97
CA ALA A 158 6.65 -11.16 -9.70
C ALA A 158 5.74 -11.49 -8.50
N LEU A 159 4.50 -10.96 -8.47
CA LEU A 159 3.53 -11.26 -7.42
C LEU A 159 3.12 -12.73 -7.41
N ILE A 160 2.87 -13.31 -8.58
CA ILE A 160 2.51 -14.73 -8.71
C ILE A 160 3.70 -15.62 -8.35
N ALA A 161 4.91 -15.30 -8.83
CA ALA A 161 6.12 -16.04 -8.49
C ALA A 161 6.44 -15.97 -6.99
N GLY A 162 6.34 -14.78 -6.38
CA GLY A 162 6.50 -14.60 -4.93
C GLY A 162 5.49 -15.43 -4.14
N SER A 163 4.22 -15.41 -4.57
CA SER A 163 3.16 -16.22 -3.95
C SER A 163 3.42 -17.73 -4.11
N ALA A 164 3.94 -18.17 -5.26
CA ALA A 164 4.31 -19.57 -5.49
C ALA A 164 5.47 -20.03 -4.59
N ILE A 165 6.48 -19.18 -4.39
CA ILE A 165 7.60 -19.43 -3.49
C ILE A 165 7.12 -19.48 -2.04
N GLN A 166 6.26 -18.53 -1.63
CA GLN A 166 5.70 -18.50 -0.28
C GLN A 166 4.90 -19.78 0.02
N LEU A 167 4.06 -20.24 -0.90
CA LEU A 167 3.33 -21.51 -0.76
C LEU A 167 4.28 -22.72 -0.68
N ALA A 168 5.41 -22.70 -1.40
CA ALA A 168 6.38 -23.80 -1.38
C ALA A 168 7.17 -23.86 -0.05
N VAL A 169 7.62 -22.69 0.45
CA VAL A 169 8.48 -22.58 1.64
C VAL A 169 7.66 -22.60 2.93
N ALA A 170 6.57 -21.86 2.99
CA ALA A 170 5.75 -21.65 4.18
C ALA A 170 4.25 -21.79 3.86
N PRO A 171 3.75 -23.02 3.63
CA PRO A 171 2.36 -23.25 3.19
C PRO A 171 1.32 -22.88 4.25
N ARG A 172 1.72 -22.73 5.51
CA ARG A 172 0.83 -22.44 6.64
C ARG A 172 0.63 -20.94 6.91
N GLU A 173 1.46 -20.09 6.32
CA GLU A 173 1.35 -18.63 6.45
C GLU A 173 0.18 -18.10 5.63
N ASP A 174 -0.30 -16.90 5.97
CA ASP A 174 -1.35 -16.20 5.22
C ASP A 174 -0.90 -15.94 3.79
N GLN A 175 -1.69 -16.42 2.81
CA GLN A 175 -1.33 -16.36 1.39
C GLN A 175 -2.27 -15.40 0.69
N PRO A 176 -1.93 -14.11 0.59
CA PRO A 176 -2.87 -13.08 0.17
C PRO A 176 -3.47 -13.34 -1.22
N LEU A 177 -2.67 -13.85 -2.16
CA LEU A 177 -3.14 -14.17 -3.52
C LEU A 177 -4.07 -15.39 -3.55
N PHE A 178 -3.76 -16.42 -2.76
CA PHE A 178 -4.56 -17.65 -2.70
C PHE A 178 -5.86 -17.43 -1.91
N ASP A 179 -5.78 -16.68 -0.81
CA ASP A 179 -6.93 -16.25 -0.01
C ASP A 179 -7.87 -15.35 -0.82
N MET A 180 -7.33 -14.43 -1.63
CA MET A 180 -8.12 -13.60 -2.55
C MET A 180 -8.85 -14.46 -3.60
N LEU A 181 -8.17 -15.49 -4.13
CA LEU A 181 -8.76 -16.41 -5.11
C LEU A 181 -9.86 -17.28 -4.47
N GLU A 182 -9.64 -17.80 -3.27
CA GLU A 182 -10.64 -18.56 -2.51
C GLU A 182 -11.85 -17.71 -2.11
N TYR A 183 -11.65 -16.42 -1.83
CA TYR A 183 -12.72 -15.48 -1.56
C TYR A 183 -13.56 -15.20 -2.82
N ALA A 184 -12.91 -15.01 -3.97
CA ALA A 184 -13.58 -14.78 -5.25
C ALA A 184 -14.28 -16.03 -5.81
N ALA A 185 -13.70 -17.21 -5.60
CA ALA A 185 -14.20 -18.49 -6.09
C ALA A 185 -14.20 -19.55 -4.96
N PRO A 186 -15.26 -19.60 -4.14
CA PRO A 186 -15.37 -20.55 -3.02
C PRO A 186 -15.32 -22.02 -3.46
N SER A 187 -15.70 -22.30 -4.72
CA SER A 187 -15.64 -23.62 -5.34
C SER A 187 -14.22 -24.17 -5.45
N LEU A 188 -13.17 -23.34 -5.41
CA LEU A 188 -11.79 -23.82 -5.43
C LEU A 188 -11.47 -24.71 -4.23
N ARG A 189 -12.13 -24.51 -3.09
CA ARG A 189 -11.92 -25.34 -1.90
C ARG A 189 -12.32 -26.79 -2.15
N SER A 190 -13.34 -27.06 -2.97
CA SER A 190 -13.78 -28.44 -3.25
C SER A 190 -12.79 -29.23 -4.09
N LEU A 191 -11.87 -28.57 -4.81
CA LEU A 191 -10.84 -29.24 -5.62
C LEU A 191 -9.73 -29.88 -4.76
N TYR A 192 -9.47 -29.36 -3.56
CA TYR A 192 -8.35 -29.81 -2.73
C TYR A 192 -8.72 -30.19 -1.28
N PHE A 193 -9.91 -29.79 -0.81
CA PHE A 193 -10.46 -30.29 0.44
C PHE A 193 -10.99 -31.71 0.28
N THR A 194 -10.79 -32.52 1.31
CA THR A 194 -11.53 -33.77 1.47
C THR A 194 -12.98 -33.48 1.89
N LYS A 195 -13.87 -34.46 1.71
CA LYS A 195 -15.27 -34.32 2.16
C LYS A 195 -15.39 -33.98 3.65
N VAL A 196 -14.54 -34.58 4.47
CA VAL A 196 -14.50 -34.34 5.93
C VAL A 196 -14.07 -32.90 6.22
N GLU A 197 -12.97 -32.44 5.63
CA GLU A 197 -12.47 -31.07 5.82
C GLU A 197 -13.46 -30.00 5.34
N SER A 198 -14.13 -30.24 4.21
CA SER A 198 -15.17 -29.35 3.70
C SER A 198 -16.36 -29.26 4.66
N ALA A 199 -16.77 -30.39 5.25
CA ALA A 199 -17.84 -30.40 6.25
C ALA A 199 -17.41 -29.67 7.53
N THR A 200 -16.21 -29.93 8.05
CA THR A 200 -15.66 -29.24 9.23
C THR A 200 -15.54 -27.73 9.00
N PHE A 201 -15.07 -27.31 7.83
CA PHE A 201 -14.96 -25.89 7.51
C PHE A 201 -16.33 -25.21 7.41
N GLN A 202 -17.32 -25.87 6.81
CA GLN A 202 -18.68 -25.34 6.71
C GLN A 202 -19.35 -25.26 8.08
N ASP A 203 -19.25 -26.31 8.90
CA ASP A 203 -19.82 -26.33 10.25
C ASP A 203 -19.23 -25.23 11.14
N SER A 204 -17.89 -25.08 11.15
CA SER A 204 -17.22 -23.98 11.86
C SER A 204 -17.62 -22.60 11.34
N ASN A 205 -17.81 -22.44 10.03
CA ASN A 205 -18.26 -21.17 9.45
C ASN A 205 -19.70 -20.84 9.84
N GLU A 206 -20.61 -21.83 9.83
CA GLU A 206 -22.00 -21.66 10.27
C GLU A 206 -22.09 -21.38 11.78
N TYR A 207 -21.25 -22.02 12.60
CA TYR A 207 -21.13 -21.70 14.02
C TYR A 207 -20.63 -20.27 14.22
N ALA A 208 -19.57 -19.85 13.52
CA ALA A 208 -19.02 -18.50 13.62
C ALA A 208 -20.03 -17.41 13.19
N GLU A 209 -20.81 -17.64 12.12
CA GLU A 209 -21.82 -16.69 11.64
C GLU A 209 -23.03 -16.59 12.57
N ARG A 210 -23.56 -17.72 13.07
CA ARG A 210 -24.65 -17.71 14.07
C ARG A 210 -24.27 -16.88 15.28
N HIS A 211 -23.05 -17.08 15.73
CA HIS A 211 -22.44 -16.34 16.82
C HIS A 211 -22.31 -14.84 16.46
N ARG A 212 -21.88 -14.49 15.24
CA ARG A 212 -21.72 -13.09 14.81
C ARG A 212 -23.01 -12.29 14.95
N VAL A 213 -24.11 -12.85 14.47
CA VAL A 213 -25.43 -12.21 14.54
C VAL A 213 -25.85 -11.95 15.99
N SER A 214 -25.64 -12.91 16.91
CA SER A 214 -25.98 -12.71 18.33
C SER A 214 -25.15 -11.60 18.99
N ALA A 215 -23.87 -11.47 18.63
CA ALA A 215 -23.01 -10.41 19.17
C ALA A 215 -23.41 -9.03 18.64
N GLU A 216 -23.72 -8.92 17.35
CA GLU A 216 -24.22 -7.68 16.72
C GLU A 216 -25.51 -7.20 17.37
N GLN A 217 -26.46 -8.10 17.61
CA GLN A 217 -27.71 -7.79 18.32
C GLN A 217 -27.46 -7.20 19.72
N LEU A 218 -26.53 -7.78 20.49
CA LEU A 218 -26.19 -7.25 21.81
C LEU A 218 -25.57 -5.84 21.73
N ILE A 219 -24.70 -5.62 20.75
CA ILE A 219 -24.06 -4.31 20.53
C ILE A 219 -25.09 -3.27 20.12
N GLU A 220 -26.07 -3.63 19.29
CA GLU A 220 -27.16 -2.75 18.89
C GLU A 220 -28.06 -2.38 20.07
N LEU A 221 -28.40 -3.35 20.93
CA LEU A 221 -29.17 -3.10 22.16
C LEU A 221 -28.44 -2.13 23.11
N GLU A 222 -27.14 -2.36 23.34
CA GLU A 222 -26.28 -1.45 24.11
C GLU A 222 -26.28 -0.04 23.52
N ARG A 223 -26.13 0.07 22.19
CA ARG A 223 -26.10 1.35 21.48
C ARG A 223 -27.43 2.09 21.59
N ALA A 224 -28.55 1.38 21.45
CA ALA A 224 -29.89 1.93 21.57
C ALA A 224 -30.16 2.46 22.98
N ARG A 225 -29.81 1.70 24.03
CA ARG A 225 -29.95 2.11 25.45
C ARG A 225 -29.15 3.37 25.75
N ARG A 226 -27.89 3.46 25.27
CA ARG A 226 -27.08 4.67 25.39
C ARG A 226 -27.70 5.89 24.73
N THR A 227 -28.29 5.73 23.54
CA THR A 227 -28.95 6.85 22.85
C THR A 227 -30.23 7.31 23.55
N GLN A 228 -30.88 6.44 24.32
CA GLN A 228 -32.10 6.76 25.08
C GLN A 228 -31.81 7.37 26.47
N GLY A 229 -30.55 7.49 26.88
CA GLY A 229 -30.15 8.09 28.17
C GLY A 229 -30.34 7.18 29.38
N GLU A 230 -30.65 5.89 29.16
CA GLU A 230 -30.75 4.89 30.22
C GLU A 230 -29.36 4.30 30.46
N ALA A 231 -28.70 4.71 31.54
CA ALA A 231 -27.39 4.17 31.90
C ALA A 231 -27.54 2.71 32.32
N LEU A 232 -26.82 1.79 31.66
CA LEU A 232 -26.85 0.37 32.04
C LEU A 232 -26.27 0.19 33.43
N ASP A 233 -26.93 -0.65 34.23
CA ASP A 233 -26.45 -1.03 35.56
C ASP A 233 -25.08 -1.72 35.47
N GLU A 234 -24.24 -1.57 36.50
CA GLU A 234 -22.88 -2.10 36.49
C GLU A 234 -22.87 -3.63 36.36
N ALA A 235 -23.90 -4.30 36.89
CA ALA A 235 -24.10 -5.74 36.72
C ALA A 235 -24.44 -6.15 35.28
N GLU A 236 -25.21 -5.32 34.55
CA GLU A 236 -25.53 -5.55 33.14
C GLU A 236 -24.29 -5.36 32.26
N VAL A 237 -23.52 -4.27 32.46
CA VAL A 237 -22.27 -4.03 31.74
C VAL A 237 -21.28 -5.17 31.96
N ARG A 238 -21.20 -5.71 33.19
CA ARG A 238 -20.34 -6.84 33.52
C ARG A 238 -20.79 -8.13 32.83
N ARG A 239 -22.10 -8.33 32.65
CA ARG A 239 -22.66 -9.49 31.92
C ARG A 239 -22.42 -9.38 30.41
N ILE A 240 -22.59 -8.19 29.84
CA ILE A 240 -22.32 -7.94 28.42
C ILE A 240 -20.83 -8.15 28.12
N SER A 241 -19.94 -7.60 28.95
CA SER A 241 -18.48 -7.76 28.76
C SER A 241 -18.01 -9.20 28.94
N SER A 242 -18.57 -9.97 29.89
CA SER A 242 -18.26 -11.39 30.04
C SER A 242 -18.75 -12.22 28.85
N PHE A 243 -19.95 -11.92 28.34
CA PHE A 243 -20.47 -12.54 27.13
C PHE A 243 -19.60 -12.23 25.91
N LEU A 244 -19.27 -10.96 25.66
CA LEU A 244 -18.41 -10.55 24.55
C LEU A 244 -17.01 -11.17 24.63
N LYS A 245 -16.47 -11.34 25.84
CA LYS A 245 -15.19 -12.03 26.04
C LYS A 245 -15.30 -13.51 25.72
N SER A 246 -16.29 -14.21 26.28
CA SER A 246 -16.53 -15.63 26.01
C SER A 246 -16.75 -15.87 24.50
N TYR A 247 -17.55 -15.01 23.90
CA TYR A 247 -17.81 -14.98 22.47
C TYR A 247 -16.53 -14.80 21.64
N GLY A 248 -15.70 -13.81 22.01
CA GLY A 248 -14.44 -13.53 21.34
C GLY A 248 -13.50 -14.74 21.35
N GLU A 249 -13.45 -15.48 22.46
CA GLU A 249 -12.66 -16.71 22.57
C GLU A 249 -13.24 -17.87 21.75
N MET A 250 -14.58 -18.06 21.76
CA MET A 250 -15.23 -19.08 20.91
C MET A 250 -15.01 -18.79 19.42
N ARG A 251 -15.18 -17.54 18.98
CA ARG A 251 -14.94 -17.13 17.59
C ARG A 251 -13.49 -17.35 17.16
N LYS A 252 -12.52 -17.04 18.03
CA LYS A 252 -11.11 -17.34 17.76
C LYS A 252 -10.89 -18.84 17.63
N GLY A 253 -11.58 -19.66 18.42
CA GLY A 253 -11.58 -21.12 18.31
C GLY A 253 -12.04 -21.59 16.92
N GLU A 254 -13.19 -21.10 16.44
CA GLU A 254 -13.69 -21.46 15.09
C GLU A 254 -12.76 -20.97 13.98
N GLN A 255 -12.25 -19.74 14.07
CA GLN A 255 -11.28 -19.20 13.11
C GLN A 255 -9.99 -20.00 13.08
N PHE A 256 -9.55 -20.50 14.24
CA PHE A 256 -8.39 -21.37 14.35
C PHE A 256 -8.63 -22.72 13.66
N VAL A 257 -9.79 -23.36 13.88
CA VAL A 257 -10.17 -24.61 13.19
C VAL A 257 -10.19 -24.41 11.67
N MET A 258 -10.83 -23.34 11.20
CA MET A 258 -10.87 -23.00 9.77
C MET A 258 -9.47 -22.72 9.20
N GLY A 259 -8.58 -22.10 9.97
CA GLY A 259 -7.18 -21.88 9.62
C GLY A 259 -6.40 -23.19 9.50
N GLU A 260 -6.54 -24.07 10.50
CA GLU A 260 -5.83 -25.35 10.56
C GLU A 260 -6.27 -26.30 9.44
N VAL A 261 -7.57 -26.39 9.15
CA VAL A 261 -8.10 -27.17 8.03
C VAL A 261 -7.52 -26.69 6.70
N ARG A 262 -7.49 -25.36 6.47
CA ARG A 262 -6.86 -24.77 5.28
C ARG A 262 -5.36 -25.06 5.20
N ALA A 263 -4.65 -24.90 6.31
CA ALA A 263 -3.21 -25.12 6.39
C ALA A 263 -2.83 -26.57 6.04
N ARG A 264 -3.53 -27.56 6.61
CA ARG A 264 -3.31 -28.98 6.30
C ARG A 264 -3.59 -29.31 4.85
N ALA A 265 -4.67 -28.76 4.31
CA ALA A 265 -5.04 -28.99 2.92
C ALA A 265 -4.01 -28.35 1.94
N ARG A 266 -3.50 -27.14 2.25
CA ARG A 266 -2.42 -26.48 1.49
C ARG A 266 -1.10 -27.24 1.55
N GLU A 267 -0.75 -27.80 2.70
CA GLU A 267 0.49 -28.58 2.87
C GLU A 267 0.52 -29.80 1.93
N ARG A 268 -0.63 -30.42 1.66
CA ARG A 268 -0.74 -31.53 0.69
C ARG A 268 -0.54 -31.08 -0.76
N ILE A 269 -1.09 -29.94 -1.15
CA ILE A 269 -1.04 -29.47 -2.55
C ILE A 269 0.17 -28.59 -2.87
N ARG A 270 0.98 -28.21 -1.88
CA ARG A 270 2.02 -27.16 -1.98
C ARG A 270 2.86 -27.25 -3.26
N TRP A 271 3.37 -28.42 -3.59
CA TRP A 271 4.27 -28.58 -4.74
C TRP A 271 3.51 -28.47 -6.06
N GLY A 272 2.35 -29.09 -6.18
CA GLY A 272 1.53 -29.02 -7.40
C GLY A 272 1.02 -27.61 -7.66
N ALA A 273 0.46 -26.96 -6.65
CA ALA A 273 -0.06 -25.60 -6.75
C ALA A 273 1.06 -24.58 -7.01
N SER A 274 2.21 -24.68 -6.34
CA SER A 274 3.36 -23.80 -6.61
C SER A 274 3.90 -23.95 -8.02
N LEU A 275 3.96 -25.17 -8.58
CA LEU A 275 4.39 -25.38 -9.97
C LEU A 275 3.42 -24.75 -10.97
N VAL A 276 2.11 -24.89 -10.75
CA VAL A 276 1.09 -24.25 -11.59
C VAL A 276 1.20 -22.73 -11.53
N LEU A 277 1.38 -22.15 -10.34
CA LEU A 277 1.59 -20.71 -10.18
C LEU A 277 2.88 -20.23 -10.85
N LEU A 278 3.98 -20.97 -10.74
CA LEU A 278 5.23 -20.64 -11.44
C LEU A 278 5.06 -20.71 -12.96
N ALA A 279 4.34 -21.70 -13.49
CA ALA A 279 4.03 -21.78 -14.90
C ALA A 279 3.20 -20.57 -15.37
N LEU A 280 2.20 -20.17 -14.58
CA LEU A 280 1.40 -18.96 -14.83
C LEU A 280 2.26 -17.68 -14.81
N ALA A 281 3.19 -17.58 -13.86
CA ALA A 281 4.12 -16.46 -13.77
C ALA A 281 5.01 -16.38 -15.02
N LEU A 282 5.53 -17.52 -15.50
CA LEU A 282 6.35 -17.58 -16.71
C LEU A 282 5.57 -17.16 -17.97
N LEU A 283 4.29 -17.52 -18.08
CA LEU A 283 3.43 -17.07 -19.18
C LEU A 283 3.19 -15.55 -19.18
N LEU A 284 3.26 -14.92 -18.01
CA LEU A 284 3.11 -13.47 -17.87
C LEU A 284 4.39 -12.71 -18.20
N VAL A 285 5.57 -13.34 -18.06
CA VAL A 285 6.85 -12.70 -18.42
C VAL A 285 6.83 -12.28 -19.89
N PRO A 286 6.97 -10.98 -20.20
CA PRO A 286 7.03 -10.54 -21.58
C PRO A 286 8.37 -11.00 -22.18
N LEU A 287 8.31 -11.91 -23.16
CA LEU A 287 9.47 -12.50 -23.86
C LEU A 287 10.29 -11.48 -24.69
N SER A 288 9.90 -10.20 -24.69
CA SER A 288 10.51 -9.13 -25.47
C SER A 288 11.75 -8.51 -24.79
N TRP A 289 12.67 -9.34 -24.30
CA TRP A 289 13.98 -8.89 -23.81
C TRP A 289 14.84 -8.24 -24.92
N ARG A 290 14.56 -8.54 -26.19
CA ARG A 290 15.39 -8.14 -27.34
C ARG A 290 15.12 -6.74 -27.91
N GLY A 291 14.02 -6.07 -27.53
CA GLY A 291 13.66 -4.76 -28.12
C GLY A 291 14.29 -3.54 -27.44
N PHE A 292 14.54 -3.60 -26.13
CA PHE A 292 14.84 -2.41 -25.32
C PHE A 292 16.27 -1.87 -25.51
N TRP A 293 17.24 -2.72 -25.86
CA TRP A 293 18.65 -2.34 -26.03
C TRP A 293 19.01 -1.87 -27.44
N SER A 294 18.10 -1.94 -28.42
CA SER A 294 18.40 -1.61 -29.82
C SER A 294 18.24 -0.13 -30.19
N ARG A 295 17.68 0.72 -29.31
CA ARG A 295 17.37 2.13 -29.61
C ARG A 295 18.33 3.16 -29.02
N SER A 296 19.39 2.74 -28.32
CA SER A 296 20.43 3.64 -27.79
C SER A 296 21.62 3.85 -28.74
N ALA A 297 21.48 3.44 -30.01
CA ALA A 297 22.51 3.60 -31.04
C ALA A 297 21.96 4.28 -32.32
N VAL A 298 21.41 5.49 -32.19
CA VAL A 298 21.33 6.50 -33.26
C VAL A 298 21.49 7.88 -32.64
#